data_AF-A0A561DYB2-F1
#
_entry.id   AF-A0A561DYB2-F1
#
_cell.length_a   1.000
_cell.length_b   1.000
_cell.length_c   1.000
_cell.angle_alpha   90.00
_cell.angle_beta   90.00
_cell.angle_gamma   90.00
#
_symmetry.space_group_name_H-M   'P 1'
#
loop_
_entity.id
_entity.type
_entity.pdbx_description
1 polymer ?
#
loop_
_entity_poly.entity_id
_entity_poly.type
_entity_poly.pdbx_seq_one_letter_code
_entity_poly.pdbx_strand_id
1 'polypeptide(L)'
;MNKQDLFMRFLLGGTAVSLSYLITVVSPWKILAGIFAAFPAVMLTAVIMVGIASGTKKATNIARGSVYGMMGGIICVITVLLSLQETSNWLFSISIGLISWLVSSVAISTIRERATRKAIRQA
;
A
#
# COMPACT_ATOMS: atom_id res chain seq x y z
N MET A 1 21.34 -0.86 8.46
CA MET A 1 20.35 -1.18 7.41
C MET A 1 20.93 -2.25 6.52
N ASN A 2 20.28 -3.42 6.38
CA ASN A 2 20.82 -4.51 5.55
C ASN A 2 20.66 -4.16 4.07
N LYS A 3 21.77 -4.15 3.31
CA LYS A 3 21.77 -3.83 1.87
C LYS A 3 20.86 -4.77 1.07
N GLN A 4 20.70 -6.01 1.54
CA GLN A 4 19.81 -7.00 0.93
C GLN A 4 18.33 -6.61 1.03
N ASP A 5 17.91 -5.95 2.12
CA ASP A 5 16.53 -5.46 2.28
C ASP A 5 16.19 -4.37 1.26
N LEU A 6 17.09 -3.40 1.12
CA LEU A 6 16.94 -2.33 0.15
C LEU A 6 16.93 -2.85 -1.28
N PHE A 7 17.82 -3.81 -1.59
CA PHE A 7 17.87 -4.44 -2.91
C PHE A 7 16.59 -5.22 -3.23
N MET A 8 16.06 -5.99 -2.28
CA MET A 8 14.80 -6.73 -2.49
C MET A 8 13.60 -5.80 -2.68
N ARG A 9 13.52 -4.71 -1.90
CA ARG A 9 12.50 -3.67 -2.06
C ARG A 9 12.55 -3.01 -3.42
N PHE A 10 13.76 -2.66 -3.86
CA PHE A 10 13.98 -2.09 -5.19
C PHE A 10 13.64 -3.10 -6.29
N LEU A 11 14.05 -4.36 -6.16
CA LEU A 11 13.80 -5.38 -7.18
C LEU A 11 12.31 -5.65 -7.33
N LEU A 12 11.58 -5.92 -6.24
CA LEU A 12 10.15 -6.19 -6.31
C LEU A 12 9.33 -4.96 -6.71
N GLY A 13 9.69 -3.77 -6.22
CA GLY A 13 9.01 -2.53 -6.59
C GLY A 13 9.30 -2.11 -8.03
N GLY A 14 10.57 -2.10 -8.40
CA GLY A 14 11.05 -1.72 -9.74
C GLY A 14 10.55 -2.65 -10.82
N THR A 15 10.51 -3.97 -10.57
CA THR A 15 9.92 -4.93 -11.52
C THR A 15 8.42 -4.72 -11.68
N ALA A 16 7.68 -4.50 -10.59
CA ALA A 16 6.24 -4.22 -10.67
C ALA A 16 5.93 -2.94 -11.47
N VAL A 17 6.68 -1.86 -11.25
CA VAL A 17 6.56 -0.60 -12.00
C VAL A 17 6.97 -0.77 -13.46
N SER A 18 8.04 -1.52 -13.72
CA SER A 18 8.48 -1.80 -15.10
C SER A 18 7.44 -2.63 -15.85
N LEU A 19 6.86 -3.64 -15.19
CA LEU A 19 5.81 -4.48 -15.76
C LEU A 19 4.53 -3.68 -16.00
N SER A 20 4.12 -2.79 -15.10
CA SER A 20 2.95 -1.93 -15.34
C SER A 20 3.13 -1.06 -16.59
N TYR A 21 4.33 -0.51 -16.78
CA TYR A 21 4.66 0.24 -17.99
C TYR A 21 4.67 -0.65 -19.24
N LEU A 22 5.34 -1.81 -19.21
CA LEU A 22 5.39 -2.72 -20.35
C LEU A 22 3.99 -3.17 -20.77
N ILE A 23 3.11 -3.48 -19.82
CA ILE A 23 1.71 -3.83 -20.10
C ILE A 23 0.98 -2.66 -20.76
N THR A 24 1.24 -1.42 -20.34
CA THR A 24 0.64 -0.22 -20.95
C THR A 24 1.05 -0.07 -22.42
N VAL A 25 2.30 -0.39 -22.76
CA VAL A 25 2.85 -0.22 -24.12
C VAL A 25 2.48 -1.39 -25.04
N VAL A 26 2.51 -2.62 -24.53
CA VAL A 26 2.40 -3.85 -25.34
C VAL A 26 0.98 -4.41 -25.38
N SER A 27 0.19 -4.23 -24.31
CA SER A 27 -1.14 -4.84 -24.21
C SER A 27 -2.25 -3.86 -24.59
N PRO A 28 -3.30 -4.32 -25.31
CA PRO A 28 -4.50 -3.50 -25.51
C PRO A 28 -5.28 -3.28 -24.19
N TRP A 29 -5.00 -4.07 -23.15
CA TRP A 29 -5.70 -4.03 -21.86
C TRP A 29 -4.99 -3.11 -20.86
N LYS A 30 -5.16 -1.79 -21.02
CA LYS A 30 -4.56 -0.77 -20.12
C LYS A 30 -4.94 -0.92 -18.65
N ILE A 31 -6.08 -1.55 -18.35
CA ILE A 31 -6.52 -1.83 -16.98
C ILE A 31 -5.54 -2.75 -16.22
N LEU A 32 -4.86 -3.67 -16.94
CA LEU A 32 -3.87 -4.57 -16.34
C LEU A 32 -2.65 -3.79 -15.83
N ALA A 33 -2.27 -2.70 -16.50
CA ALA A 33 -1.19 -1.83 -16.02
C ALA A 33 -1.53 -1.19 -14.68
N GLY A 34 -2.79 -0.75 -14.50
CA GLY A 34 -3.27 -0.20 -13.22
C GLY A 34 -3.21 -1.23 -12.07
N ILE A 35 -3.56 -2.49 -12.35
CA ILE A 35 -3.47 -3.58 -11.37
C ILE A 35 -2.02 -3.82 -10.93
N PHE A 36 -1.08 -3.88 -11.88
CA PHE A 36 0.35 -4.02 -11.57
C PHE A 36 0.93 -2.79 -10.86
N ALA A 37 0.42 -1.59 -11.12
CA ALA A 37 0.81 -0.38 -10.39
C ALA A 37 0.42 -0.44 -8.90
N ALA A 38 -0.63 -1.19 -8.55
CA ALA A 38 -1.06 -1.41 -7.16
C ALA A 38 -0.36 -2.59 -6.47
N PHE A 39 0.65 -3.20 -7.10
CA PHE A 39 1.30 -4.41 -6.59
C PHE A 39 1.98 -4.19 -5.22
N PRO A 40 1.76 -5.06 -4.22
CA PRO A 40 2.19 -4.85 -2.83
C PRO A 40 3.67 -5.22 -2.57
N ALA A 41 4.60 -4.77 -3.40
CA ALA A 41 6.02 -5.12 -3.32
C ALA A 41 6.67 -4.81 -1.95
N VAL A 42 6.38 -3.62 -1.40
CA VAL A 42 6.95 -3.17 -0.12
C VAL A 42 6.46 -4.03 1.05
N MET A 43 5.20 -4.47 1.00
CA MET A 43 4.62 -5.34 2.02
C MET A 43 5.21 -6.76 1.93
N LEU A 44 5.30 -7.33 0.72
CA LEU A 44 5.89 -8.66 0.49
C LEU A 44 7.33 -8.75 1.00
N THR A 45 8.17 -7.79 0.60
CA THR A 45 9.57 -7.72 1.05
C THR A 45 9.69 -7.60 2.55
N ALA A 46 8.92 -6.71 3.17
CA ALA A 46 8.95 -6.52 4.62
C ALA A 46 8.55 -7.80 5.37
N VAL A 47 7.53 -8.52 4.91
CA VAL A 47 7.08 -9.76 5.54
C VAL A 47 8.10 -10.88 5.37
N ILE A 48 8.70 -11.05 4.19
CA ILE A 48 9.75 -12.05 3.95
C ILE A 48 10.97 -11.76 4.84
N MET A 49 11.47 -10.53 4.82
CA MET A 49 12.66 -10.15 5.57
C MET A 49 12.46 -10.26 7.09
N VAL A 50 11.34 -9.77 7.60
CA VAL A 50 11.01 -9.90 9.03
C VAL A 50 10.71 -11.35 9.41
N GLY A 51 10.09 -12.12 8.51
CA GLY A 51 9.84 -13.55 8.71
C GLY A 51 11.14 -14.33 8.90
N ILE A 52 12.13 -14.11 8.02
CA ILE A 52 13.45 -14.74 8.12
C ILE A 52 14.20 -14.26 9.37
N ALA A 53 14.18 -12.95 9.66
CA ALA A 53 15.00 -12.37 10.73
C ALA A 53 14.39 -12.46 12.15
N SER A 54 13.07 -12.58 12.26
CA SER A 54 12.36 -12.45 13.55
C SER A 54 11.16 -13.39 13.70
N GLY A 55 10.93 -14.29 12.74
CA GLY A 55 9.90 -15.30 12.78
C GLY A 55 8.48 -14.80 12.50
N THR A 56 7.57 -15.77 12.41
CA THR A 56 6.18 -15.59 11.94
C THR A 56 5.41 -14.56 12.75
N LYS A 57 5.59 -14.49 14.08
CA LYS A 57 4.80 -13.57 14.92
C LYS A 57 5.02 -12.09 14.56
N LYS A 58 6.28 -11.68 14.33
CA LYS A 58 6.58 -10.31 13.91
C LYS A 58 6.15 -10.05 12.46
N ALA A 59 6.36 -11.02 11.57
CA ALA A 59 5.92 -10.94 10.17
C ALA A 59 4.40 -10.75 10.06
N THR A 60 3.62 -11.50 10.86
CA THR A 60 2.16 -11.34 10.97
C THR A 60 1.76 -9.94 11.42
N ASN A 61 2.51 -9.32 12.34
CA ASN A 61 2.22 -7.97 12.78
C ASN A 61 2.46 -6.93 11.66
N ILE A 62 3.52 -7.12 10.86
CA ILE A 62 3.77 -6.30 9.67
C ILE A 62 2.66 -6.47 8.63
N ALA A 63 2.25 -7.71 8.36
CA ALA A 63 1.14 -7.99 7.44
C ALA A 63 -0.16 -7.32 7.91
N ARG A 64 -0.50 -7.44 9.20
CA ARG A 64 -1.68 -6.78 9.80
C ARG A 64 -1.63 -5.27 9.66
N GLY A 65 -0.49 -4.64 9.96
CA GLY A 65 -0.30 -3.20 9.77
C GLY A 65 -0.49 -2.78 8.31
N SER A 66 0.04 -3.60 7.38
CA SER A 66 -0.06 -3.35 5.94
C SER A 66 -1.50 -3.39 5.42
N VAL A 67 -2.39 -4.20 6.02
CA VAL A 67 -3.82 -4.21 5.67
C VAL A 67 -4.44 -2.82 5.84
N TYR A 68 -4.20 -2.12 6.96
CA TYR A 68 -4.73 -0.78 7.18
C TYR A 68 -4.12 0.26 6.23
N GLY A 69 -2.83 0.09 5.91
CA GLY A 69 -2.14 0.88 4.88
C GLY A 69 -2.82 0.73 3.51
N MET A 70 -3.12 -0.51 3.10
CA MET A 70 -3.77 -0.80 1.82
C MET A 70 -5.23 -0.37 1.77
N MET A 71 -5.98 -0.48 2.88
CA MET A 71 -7.34 0.04 2.97
C MET A 71 -7.40 1.56 2.75
N GLY A 72 -6.47 2.32 3.35
CA GLY A 72 -6.35 3.74 3.03
C GLY A 72 -5.96 3.98 1.57
N GLY A 73 -5.24 3.04 0.94
CA GLY A 73 -4.91 3.08 -0.49
C GLY A 73 -6.16 3.09 -1.38
N ILE A 74 -7.24 2.43 -0.98
CA ILE A 74 -8.53 2.49 -1.68
C ILE A 74 -9.06 3.93 -1.65
N ILE A 75 -9.04 4.56 -0.48
CA ILE A 75 -9.48 5.95 -0.30
C ILE A 75 -8.60 6.90 -1.12
N CYS A 76 -7.29 6.66 -1.16
CA CYS A 76 -6.33 7.39 -1.99
C CYS A 76 -6.73 7.36 -3.47
N VAL A 77 -6.87 6.16 -4.04
CA VAL A 77 -7.17 5.98 -5.47
C VAL A 77 -8.51 6.61 -5.84
N ILE A 78 -9.54 6.46 -5.00
CA ILE A 78 -10.84 7.12 -5.20
C ILE A 78 -10.68 8.64 -5.16
N THR A 79 -9.96 9.17 -4.18
CA THR A 79 -9.73 10.62 -4.04
C THR A 79 -8.99 11.18 -5.26
N VAL A 80 -7.93 10.50 -5.71
CA VAL A 80 -7.15 10.88 -6.90
C VAL A 80 -8.04 10.82 -8.15
N LEU A 81 -8.84 9.77 -8.31
CA LEU A 81 -9.73 9.60 -9.46
C LEU A 81 -10.76 10.72 -9.56
N LEU A 82 -11.48 11.00 -8.47
CA LEU A 82 -12.47 12.07 -8.43
C LEU A 82 -11.82 13.44 -8.62
N SER A 83 -10.68 13.69 -7.98
CA SER A 83 -9.96 14.96 -8.15
C SER A 83 -9.48 15.16 -9.59
N LEU A 84 -8.96 14.12 -10.25
CA LEU A 84 -8.54 14.19 -11.64
C LEU A 84 -9.71 14.51 -12.58
N GLN A 85 -10.89 13.94 -12.32
CA GLN A 85 -12.11 14.19 -13.10
C GLN A 85 -12.58 15.64 -13.00
N GLU A 86 -12.48 16.26 -11.80
CA GLU A 86 -12.98 17.61 -11.56
C GLU A 86 -11.96 18.72 -11.88
N THR A 87 -10.68 18.52 -11.53
CA THR A 87 -9.69 19.61 -11.56
C THR A 87 -8.71 19.53 -12.73
N SER A 88 -8.63 18.38 -13.43
CA SER A 88 -7.64 18.11 -14.49
C SER A 88 -6.17 18.39 -14.10
N ASN A 89 -5.87 18.60 -12.81
CA ASN A 89 -4.56 18.95 -12.29
C ASN A 89 -3.96 17.76 -11.53
N TRP A 90 -3.14 16.98 -12.24
CA TRP A 90 -2.58 15.74 -11.72
C TRP A 90 -1.72 15.92 -10.46
N LEU A 91 -0.97 17.02 -10.34
CA LEU A 91 -0.13 17.31 -9.17
C LEU A 91 -0.97 17.52 -7.92
N PHE A 92 -2.06 18.29 -8.05
CA PHE A 92 -2.99 18.53 -6.97
C PHE A 92 -3.69 17.23 -6.54
N SER A 93 -4.17 16.45 -7.51
CA SER A 93 -4.86 15.17 -7.25
C SER A 93 -3.98 14.17 -6.51
N ILE A 94 -2.70 14.03 -6.88
CA ILE A 94 -1.75 13.15 -6.17
C ILE A 94 -1.50 13.66 -4.75
N SER A 95 -1.33 14.97 -4.58
CA SER A 95 -1.04 15.57 -3.27
C SER A 95 -2.18 15.34 -2.27
N ILE A 96 -3.42 15.64 -2.68
CA ILE A 96 -4.60 15.41 -1.83
C ILE A 96 -4.86 13.91 -1.60
N GLY A 97 -4.60 13.07 -2.60
CA GLY A 97 -4.68 11.61 -2.49
C GLY A 97 -3.74 11.05 -1.42
N LEU A 98 -2.47 11.46 -1.42
CA LEU A 98 -1.47 11.02 -0.44
C LEU A 98 -1.81 11.48 0.99
N ILE A 99 -2.33 12.68 1.15
CA ILE A 99 -2.81 13.16 2.46
C ILE A 99 -3.99 12.31 2.92
N SER A 100 -4.97 12.09 2.04
CA SER A 100 -6.16 11.28 2.30
C SER A 100 -5.81 9.83 2.66
N TRP A 101 -4.84 9.23 1.96
CA TRP A 101 -4.26 7.93 2.27
C TRP A 101 -3.76 7.85 3.71
N LEU A 102 -2.85 8.77 4.09
CA LEU A 102 -2.21 8.73 5.39
C LEU A 102 -3.22 8.93 6.52
N VAL A 103 -4.09 9.93 6.38
CA VAL A 103 -5.13 10.24 7.37
C VAL A 103 -6.07 9.05 7.55
N SER A 104 -6.54 8.46 6.45
CA SER A 104 -7.48 7.33 6.51
C SER A 104 -6.84 6.06 7.04
N SER A 105 -5.62 5.71 6.63
CA SER A 105 -4.90 4.55 7.16
C SER A 105 -4.68 4.64 8.66
N VAL A 106 -4.34 5.82 9.18
CA VAL A 106 -4.18 6.06 10.63
C VAL A 106 -5.53 6.05 11.34
N ALA A 107 -6.57 6.64 10.76
CA ALA A 107 -7.92 6.61 11.33
C ALA A 107 -8.44 5.17 11.47
N ILE A 108 -8.33 4.36 10.42
CA ILE A 108 -8.79 2.96 10.42
C ILE A 108 -8.01 2.13 11.45
N SER A 109 -6.68 2.28 11.52
CA SER A 109 -5.87 1.53 12.48
C SER A 109 -6.20 1.90 13.93
N THR A 110 -6.33 3.19 14.23
CA THR A 110 -6.65 3.69 15.58
C THR A 110 -8.06 3.31 16.02
N ILE A 111 -9.05 3.36 15.14
CA ILE A 111 -10.42 2.92 15.44
C ILE A 111 -10.43 1.44 15.80
N ARG A 112 -9.76 0.59 15.01
CA ARG A 112 -9.65 -0.84 15.30
C ARG A 112 -8.99 -1.10 16.65
N GLU A 113 -7.85 -0.47 16.93
CA GLU A 113 -7.15 -0.65 18.21
C GLU A 113 -8.04 -0.25 19.40
N ARG A 114 -8.79 0.84 19.27
CA ARG A 114 -9.75 1.27 20.29
C ARG A 114 -10.89 0.27 20.48
N ALA A 115 -11.44 -0.27 19.39
CA ALA A 115 -12.50 -1.28 19.44
C ALA A 115 -12.03 -2.57 20.13
N THR A 116 -10.83 -3.06 19.78
CA THR A 116 -10.24 -4.25 20.42
C THR A 116 -9.97 -4.02 21.90
N ARG A 117 -9.43 -2.85 22.29
CA ARG A 117 -9.21 -2.52 23.71
C ARG A 117 -10.52 -2.43 24.51
N LYS A 118 -11.58 -1.89 23.92
CA LYS A 118 -12.91 -1.84 24.56
C LYS A 118 -13.49 -3.23 24.78
N ALA A 119 -13.43 -4.11 23.77
CA ALA A 119 -13.93 -5.49 23.89
C ALA A 119 -13.21 -6.29 24.99
N ILE A 120 -11.89 -6.14 25.12
CA ILE A 120 -11.10 -6.79 26.18
C ILE A 120 -11.46 -6.25 27.57
N ARG A 121 -11.81 -4.96 27.70
CA ARG A 121 -12.24 -4.39 28.99
C ARG A 121 -13.64 -4.84 29.42
N GLN A 122 -14.43 -5.42 28.53
CA GLN A 122 -15.82 -5.85 28.78
C GLN A 122 -15.96 -7.38 28.98
N ALA A 123 -14.87 -8.14 28.82
CA ALA A 123 -14.79 -9.59 29.03
C ALA A 123 -14.06 -9.89 30.35
#